data_AF-A0A176YFI4-F1
#
_entry.id   AF-A0A176YFI4-F1
#
_cell.length_a   1.000
_cell.length_b   1.000
_cell.length_c   1.000
_cell.angle_alpha   90.00
_cell.angle_beta   90.00
_cell.angle_gamma   90.00
#
_symmetry.space_group_name_H-M   'P 1'
#
loop_
_entity.id
_entity.type
_entity.pdbx_description
1 polymer ?
#
loop_
_entity_poly.entity_id
_entity_poly.type
_entity_poly.pdbx_seq_one_letter_code
_entity_poly.pdbx_strand_id
1 'polypeptide(L)'
;MTTRLPLQPKLDPHRGSKDRLRRKAAEHNAMATRVVYHLNRLIADNPNDQQQYLWYEVARDLGLTVEEVGSAVMYGGHNGITVGVTEEGRRALASYKK
;
A
#
# COMPACT_ATOMS: atom_id res chain seq x y z
N MET A 1 9.59 14.94 2.14
CA MET A 1 8.75 14.19 3.08
C MET A 1 9.22 12.74 3.05
N THR A 2 9.69 12.20 4.17
CA THR A 2 10.13 10.80 4.26
C THR A 2 8.89 9.92 4.47
N THR A 3 8.67 8.96 3.58
CA THR A 3 7.56 8.01 3.71
C THR A 3 7.76 7.13 4.95
N ARG A 4 6.76 7.07 5.84
CA ARG A 4 6.85 6.23 7.05
C ARG A 4 6.67 4.76 6.68
N LEU A 5 7.56 3.91 7.19
CA LEU A 5 7.54 2.46 7.01
C LEU A 5 7.16 1.75 8.33
N PRO A 6 6.41 0.64 8.28
CA PRO A 6 5.75 0.09 7.10
C PRO A 6 4.65 1.03 6.58
N LEU A 7 4.41 0.99 5.27
CA LEU A 7 3.30 1.71 4.66
C LEU A 7 1.98 1.30 5.33
N GLN A 8 1.07 2.27 5.44
CA GLN A 8 -0.25 2.09 6.03
C GLN A 8 -1.33 2.21 4.94
N PRO A 9 -2.36 1.35 4.93
CA PRO A 9 -3.43 1.42 3.96
C PRO A 9 -4.31 2.66 4.16
N LYS A 10 -4.78 3.23 3.05
CA LYS A 10 -5.79 4.29 3.05
C LYS A 10 -7.18 3.69 3.18
N LEU A 11 -7.65 3.61 4.42
CA LEU A 11 -8.94 3.03 4.76
C LEU A 11 -10.09 4.04 4.59
N ASP A 12 -11.23 3.55 4.11
CA ASP A 12 -12.52 4.23 4.16
C ASP A 12 -13.11 4.11 5.58
N PRO A 13 -13.26 5.24 6.31
CA PRO A 13 -13.79 5.25 7.66
C PRO A 13 -15.32 5.19 7.71
N HIS A 14 -16.04 5.00 6.59
CA HIS A 14 -17.50 4.99 6.59
C HIS A 14 -18.05 3.95 7.59
N ARG A 15 -18.83 4.44 8.57
CA ARG A 15 -19.54 3.65 9.59
C ARG A 15 -21.05 3.95 9.63
N GLY A 16 -21.58 4.67 8.63
CA GLY A 16 -22.99 5.07 8.60
C GLY A 16 -23.95 3.88 8.46
N SER A 17 -25.22 4.11 8.74
CA SER A 17 -26.28 3.07 8.75
C SER A 17 -26.65 2.52 7.36
N LYS A 18 -26.10 3.05 6.27
CA LYS A 18 -26.39 2.59 4.90
C LYS A 18 -25.56 1.34 4.58
N ASP A 19 -26.17 0.17 4.62
CA ASP A 19 -25.49 -1.13 4.41
C ASP A 19 -24.71 -1.21 3.09
N ARG A 20 -25.25 -0.65 2.00
CA ARG A 20 -24.54 -0.61 0.71
C ARG A 20 -23.20 0.12 0.80
N LEU A 21 -23.15 1.24 1.53
CA LEU A 21 -21.92 2.02 1.70
C LEU A 21 -20.96 1.33 2.66
N ARG A 22 -21.47 0.70 3.72
CA ARG A 22 -20.66 -0.13 4.63
C ARG A 22 -19.97 -1.27 3.89
N ARG A 23 -20.70 -1.99 3.02
CA ARG A 23 -20.13 -3.08 2.23
C ARG A 23 -19.03 -2.58 1.30
N LYS A 24 -19.28 -1.48 0.58
CA LYS A 24 -18.27 -0.87 -0.30
C LYS A 24 -17.02 -0.44 0.46
N ALA A 25 -17.18 0.15 1.64
CA ALA A 25 -16.06 0.53 2.50
C ALA A 25 -15.27 -0.70 3.00
N ALA A 26 -15.96 -1.78 3.35
CA ALA A 26 -15.31 -3.03 3.77
C ALA A 26 -14.52 -3.68 2.60
N GLU A 27 -15.11 -3.73 1.40
CA GLU A 27 -14.45 -4.21 0.18
C GLU A 27 -13.19 -3.38 -0.14
N HIS A 28 -13.31 -2.05 -0.11
CA HIS A 28 -12.18 -1.13 -0.30
C HIS A 28 -11.09 -1.34 0.74
N ASN A 29 -11.46 -1.47 2.02
CA ASN A 29 -10.50 -1.64 3.11
C ASN A 29 -9.73 -2.97 3.02
N ALA A 30 -10.41 -4.04 2.62
CA ALA A 30 -9.77 -5.33 2.38
C ALA A 30 -8.80 -5.26 1.21
N MET A 31 -9.22 -4.63 0.09
CA MET A 31 -8.36 -4.38 -1.06
C MET A 31 -7.14 -3.53 -0.68
N ALA A 32 -7.33 -2.42 0.04
CA ALA A 32 -6.25 -1.51 0.42
C ALA A 32 -5.22 -2.19 1.34
N THR A 33 -5.70 -3.02 2.27
CA THR A 33 -4.84 -3.83 3.14
C THR A 33 -3.98 -4.80 2.32
N ARG A 34 -4.57 -5.47 1.33
CA ARG A 34 -3.85 -6.40 0.44
C ARG A 34 -2.78 -5.68 -0.41
N VAL A 35 -3.12 -4.52 -0.97
CA VAL A 35 -2.17 -3.70 -1.76
C VAL A 35 -0.98 -3.28 -0.91
N VAL A 36 -1.23 -2.71 0.27
CA VAL A 36 -0.16 -2.22 1.14
C VAL A 36 0.67 -3.35 1.71
N TYR A 37 0.08 -4.51 2.01
CA TYR A 37 0.84 -5.69 2.42
C TYR A 37 1.81 -6.14 1.31
N HIS A 38 1.37 -6.18 0.05
CA HIS A 38 2.23 -6.54 -1.07
C HIS A 38 3.36 -5.53 -1.28
N LEU A 39 3.06 -4.22 -1.20
CA LEU A 39 4.10 -3.18 -1.27
C LEU A 39 5.13 -3.30 -0.15
N ASN A 40 4.70 -3.48 1.10
CA ASN A 40 5.62 -3.65 2.23
C ASN A 40 6.52 -4.88 2.06
N ARG A 41 5.97 -5.98 1.51
CA ARG A 41 6.78 -7.15 1.14
C ARG A 41 7.83 -6.80 0.08
N LEU A 42 7.42 -6.15 -1.02
CA LEU A 42 8.35 -5.73 -2.07
C LEU A 42 9.47 -4.80 -1.53
N ILE A 43 9.14 -3.91 -0.59
CA ILE A 43 10.09 -3.00 0.05
C ILE A 43 11.05 -3.77 0.97
N ALA A 44 10.52 -4.73 1.73
CA ALA A 44 11.29 -5.57 2.63
C ALA A 44 12.32 -6.45 1.88
N ASP A 45 11.94 -6.96 0.71
CA ASP A 45 12.74 -7.86 -0.13
C ASP A 45 13.82 -7.11 -0.95
N ASN A 46 13.67 -5.79 -1.17
CA ASN A 46 14.61 -4.97 -1.94
C ASN A 46 15.68 -4.34 -1.04
N PRO A 47 16.99 -4.59 -1.21
CA PRO A 47 18.04 -4.07 -0.33
C PRO A 47 18.41 -2.59 -0.54
N ASN A 48 17.93 -1.94 -1.61
CA ASN A 48 18.30 -0.54 -1.91
C ASN A 48 17.63 0.45 -0.95
N ASP A 49 18.33 1.51 -0.55
CA ASP A 49 17.77 2.53 0.35
C ASP A 49 16.75 3.43 -0.34
N GLN A 50 16.91 3.67 -1.64
CA GLN A 50 15.91 4.39 -2.44
C GLN A 50 15.25 3.42 -3.41
N GLN A 51 13.93 3.33 -3.33
CA GLN A 51 13.15 2.36 -4.10
C GLN A 51 11.96 3.04 -4.76
N GLN A 52 11.58 2.55 -5.93
CA GLN A 52 10.44 3.05 -6.69
C GLN A 52 9.54 1.88 -7.10
N TYR A 53 8.24 2.07 -6.95
CA TYR A 53 7.23 1.10 -7.33
C TYR A 53 6.16 1.78 -8.16
N LEU A 54 5.88 1.21 -9.34
CA LEU A 54 4.89 1.75 -10.27
C LEU A 54 3.55 1.04 -10.09
N TRP A 55 2.46 1.81 -10.11
CA TRP A 55 1.12 1.27 -9.85
C TRP A 55 0.71 0.20 -10.85
N TYR A 56 1.12 0.30 -12.11
CA TYR A 56 0.79 -0.71 -13.12
C TYR A 56 1.42 -2.08 -12.80
N GLU A 57 2.58 -2.12 -12.16
CA GLU A 57 3.27 -3.37 -11.79
C GLU A 57 2.54 -4.03 -10.62
N VAL A 58 2.22 -3.23 -9.60
CA VAL A 58 1.45 -3.69 -8.44
C VAL A 58 0.05 -4.14 -8.84
N ALA A 59 -0.60 -3.41 -9.74
CA ALA A 59 -1.90 -3.72 -10.29
C ALA A 59 -1.89 -5.06 -11.02
N ARG A 60 -0.88 -5.27 -11.90
CA ARG A 60 -0.66 -6.54 -12.61
C ARG A 60 -0.44 -7.70 -11.64
N ASP A 61 0.39 -7.53 -10.62
CA ASP A 61 0.70 -8.59 -9.66
C ASP A 61 -0.52 -9.02 -8.82
N LEU A 62 -1.43 -8.10 -8.54
CA LEU A 62 -2.60 -8.34 -7.69
C LEU A 62 -3.90 -8.61 -8.46
N GLY A 63 -3.91 -8.39 -9.78
CA GLY A 63 -5.09 -8.46 -10.62
C GLY A 63 -6.09 -7.32 -10.35
N LEU A 64 -5.57 -6.11 -10.12
CA LEU A 64 -6.34 -4.89 -9.83
C LEU A 64 -6.15 -3.86 -10.95
N THR A 65 -6.89 -2.76 -10.91
CA THR A 65 -6.61 -1.58 -11.75
C THR A 65 -5.59 -0.65 -11.10
N VAL A 66 -5.00 0.25 -11.89
CA VAL A 66 -4.08 1.29 -11.40
C VAL A 66 -4.78 2.22 -10.43
N GLU A 67 -6.04 2.57 -10.69
CA GLU A 67 -6.84 3.42 -9.83
C GLU A 67 -7.12 2.76 -8.47
N GLU A 68 -7.41 1.46 -8.45
CA GLU A 68 -7.61 0.71 -7.22
C GLU A 68 -6.34 0.73 -6.35
N VAL A 69 -5.18 0.45 -6.95
CA VAL A 69 -3.88 0.51 -6.26
C VAL A 69 -3.59 1.92 -5.76
N GLY A 70 -3.74 2.94 -6.60
CA GLY A 70 -3.51 4.33 -6.21
C GLY A 70 -4.44 4.80 -5.09
N SER A 71 -5.68 4.31 -5.06
CA SER A 71 -6.65 4.63 -4.01
C SER A 71 -6.33 3.99 -2.65
N ALA A 72 -5.53 2.92 -2.65
CA ALA A 72 -5.18 2.15 -1.45
C ALA A 72 -4.03 2.74 -0.64
N VAL A 73 -3.21 3.62 -1.22
CA VAL A 73 -1.97 4.12 -0.60
C VAL A 73 -2.12 5.58 -0.18
N MET A 74 -1.70 5.93 1.04
CA MET A 74 -1.77 7.32 1.53
C MET A 74 -0.72 8.23 0.88
N TYR A 75 0.48 7.69 0.62
CA TYR A 75 1.63 8.46 0.18
C TYR A 75 2.06 7.93 -1.19
N GLY A 76 1.59 8.56 -2.25
CA GLY A 76 1.85 8.13 -3.62
C GLY A 76 1.60 9.27 -4.61
N GLY A 77 2.37 9.27 -5.70
CA GLY A 77 2.10 10.11 -6.84
C GLY A 77 1.06 9.48 -7.77
N HIS A 78 0.85 10.11 -8.92
CA HIS A 78 -0.12 9.65 -9.92
C HIS A 78 0.15 8.22 -10.41
N ASN A 79 1.42 7.85 -10.59
CA ASN A 79 1.83 6.59 -11.24
C ASN A 79 2.57 5.61 -10.34
N GLY A 80 2.86 5.98 -9.09
CA GLY A 80 3.67 5.15 -8.22
C GLY A 80 4.07 5.83 -6.93
N ILE A 81 4.98 5.19 -6.21
CA ILE A 81 5.56 5.68 -4.97
C ILE A 81 7.08 5.53 -5.03
N THR A 82 7.78 6.56 -4.54
CA THR A 82 9.21 6.48 -4.21
C THR A 82 9.34 6.48 -2.70
N VAL A 83 10.11 5.52 -2.17
CA VAL A 83 10.35 5.38 -0.73
C VAL A 83 11.84 5.45 -0.45
N GLY A 84 12.19 6.20 0.61
CA GLY A 84 13.49 6.12 1.25
C GLY A 84 13.39 5.19 2.45
N VAL A 85 14.21 4.15 2.48
CA VAL A 85 14.23 3.10 3.50
C VAL A 85 15.40 3.35 4.43
N THR A 86 15.11 3.68 5.68
CA THR A 86 16.11 3.80 6.74
C THR A 86 16.31 2.46 7.44
N GLU A 87 17.38 2.31 8.24
CA GLU A 87 17.59 1.14 9.09
C GLU A 87 16.43 0.84 10.05
N GLU A 88 15.81 1.88 10.62
CA GLU A 88 14.60 1.71 11.44
C GLU A 88 13.44 1.14 10.59
N GLY A 89 13.25 1.66 9.38
CA GLY A 89 12.29 1.14 8.41
C GLY A 89 12.55 -0.31 8.04
N ARG A 90 13.83 -0.70 7.86
CA ARG A 90 14.23 -2.10 7.62
C ARG A 90 13.80 -3.02 8.75
N ARG A 91 14.06 -2.62 10.00
CA ARG A 91 13.66 -3.40 11.18
C ARG A 91 12.15 -3.53 11.29
N ALA A 92 11.42 -2.43 11.04
CA ALA A 92 9.96 -2.42 11.09
C ALA A 92 9.32 -3.28 9.99
N LEU A 93 10.00 -3.46 8.85
CA LEU A 93 9.56 -4.30 7.72
C LEU A 93 9.95 -5.77 7.85
N ALA A 94 10.70 -6.18 8.88
CA ALA A 94 11.23 -7.54 9.00
C ALA A 94 10.14 -8.63 8.96
N SER A 95 8.93 -8.35 9.47
CA SER A 95 7.80 -9.27 9.44
C SER A 95 7.17 -9.48 8.05
N TYR A 96 7.54 -8.66 7.06
CA TYR A 96 7.05 -8.73 5.68
C TYR A 96 8.01 -9.47 4.75
N LYS A 97 9.23 -9.80 5.18
CA LYS A 97 10.15 -10.61 4.38
C LYS A 97 9.57 -12.00 4.16
N LYS A 98 9.68 -12.50 2.92
CA LYS A 98 9.38 -13.89 2.60
C LYS A 98 10.59 -14.79 2.77
#